data_AF-A0A944DVV3-F1
#
_entry.id   AF-A0A944DVV3-F1
#
_cell.length_a   1.000
_cell.length_b   1.000
_cell.length_c   1.000
_cell.angle_alpha   90.00
_cell.angle_beta   90.00
_cell.angle_gamma   90.00
#
_symmetry.space_group_name_H-M   'P 1'
#
loop_
_entity.id
_entity.type
_entity.pdbx_description
1 polymer ?
#
loop_
_entity_poly.entity_id
_entity_poly.type
_entity_poly.pdbx_seq_one_letter_code
_entity_poly.pdbx_strand_id
1 'polypeptide(L)' 'MANTGQETGSYDAGIPETADREFASALEHLGIEMPPDLAPGVLAGYRSLRAMTDLLRTVEITDV' A
#
# COMPACT_ATOMS: atom_id res chain seq x y z
N MET A 1 12.07 -5.20 31.44
CA MET A 1 11.14 -5.08 30.31
C MET A 1 11.55 -3.84 29.54
N ALA A 2 12.20 -4.00 28.38
CA ALA A 2 12.58 -2.89 27.51
C ALA A 2 11.85 -3.06 26.19
N ASN A 3 10.90 -2.15 25.96
CA ASN A 3 10.07 -2.04 24.78
C ASN A 3 10.97 -1.63 23.60
N THR A 4 11.34 -2.58 22.74
CA THR A 4 12.10 -2.30 21.53
C THR A 4 11.14 -1.68 20.52
N GLY A 5 11.24 -0.36 20.37
CA GLY A 5 10.43 0.40 19.43
C GLY A 5 10.55 -0.18 18.04
N GLN A 6 9.40 -0.47 17.44
CA GLN A 6 9.29 -0.77 16.01
C GLN A 6 9.99 0.34 15.22
N GLU A 7 11.14 0.02 14.65
CA GLU A 7 11.66 0.74 13.50
C GLU A 7 10.69 0.46 12.34
N THR A 8 9.68 1.32 12.19
CA THR A 8 8.98 1.42 10.91
C THR A 8 9.98 2.04 9.94
N GLY A 9 10.80 1.18 9.35
CA GLY A 9 11.72 1.54 8.28
C GLY A 9 10.96 2.38 7.26
N SER A 10 11.44 3.59 7.01
CA SER A 10 10.94 4.40 5.91
C SER A 10 11.33 3.70 4.62
N TYR A 11 10.42 2.92 4.06
CA TYR A 11 10.55 2.41 2.70
C TYR A 11 10.41 3.61 1.77
N ASP A 12 11.55 4.08 1.28
CA ASP A 12 11.63 5.16 0.31
C ASP A 12 10.84 4.78 -0.95
N ALA A 13 10.05 5.75 -1.40
CA ALA A 13 8.82 5.57 -2.16
C ALA A 13 9.07 5.72 -3.67
N GLY A 14 9.27 4.61 -4.37
CA GLY A 14 8.96 4.52 -5.81
C GLY A 14 7.68 3.71 -5.97
N ILE A 15 6.56 4.15 -6.55
CA ILE A 15 6.21 5.35 -7.33
C ILE A 15 4.82 5.75 -6.80
N PRO A 16 4.67 6.84 -6.03
CA PRO A 16 3.38 7.20 -5.43
C PRO A 16 2.27 7.40 -6.48
N GLU A 17 2.64 7.90 -7.65
CA GLU A 17 1.70 8.28 -8.72
C GLU A 17 1.02 7.09 -9.39
N THR A 18 1.68 5.94 -9.48
CA THR A 18 1.10 4.74 -10.09
C THR A 18 0.06 4.11 -9.17
N ALA A 19 0.36 4.02 -7.87
CA ALA A 19 -0.55 3.47 -6.87
C ALA A 19 -1.83 4.33 -6.74
N ASP A 20 -1.70 5.66 -6.78
CA ASP A 20 -2.85 6.56 -6.70
C ASP A 20 -3.78 6.40 -7.92
N ARG A 21 -3.21 6.26 -9.12
CA ARG A 21 -3.98 6.03 -10.35
C ARG A 21 -4.64 4.65 -10.36
N GLU A 22 -3.92 3.61 -9.93
CA GLU A 22 -4.48 2.26 -9.78
C GLU A 22 -5.65 2.26 -8.79
N PHE A 23 -5.50 2.96 -7.65
CA PHE A 23 -6.55 3.10 -6.65
C PHE A 23 -7.78 3.83 -7.20
N ALA A 24 -7.59 4.98 -7.87
CA ALA A 24 -8.70 5.72 -8.47
C ALA A 24 -9.44 4.90 -9.55
N SER A 25 -8.68 4.18 -10.39
CA SER A 25 -9.26 3.29 -11.41
C SER A 25 -10.04 2.14 -10.79
N ALA A 26 -9.58 1.57 -9.68
CA ALA A 26 -10.30 0.53 -8.96
C ALA A 26 -11.63 1.05 -8.37
N LEU A 27 -11.65 2.26 -7.80
CA LEU A 27 -12.88 2.88 -7.31
C LEU A 27 -13.89 3.10 -8.43
N GLU A 28 -13.44 3.64 -9.56
CA GLU A 28 -14.29 3.86 -10.74
C GLU A 28 -14.86 2.54 -11.27
N HIS A 29 -14.02 1.53 -11.44
CA HIS A 29 -14.43 0.22 -11.95
C HIS A 29 -15.46 -0.47 -11.04
N LEU A 30 -15.33 -0.29 -9.73
CA LEU A 30 -16.24 -0.85 -8.74
C LEU A 30 -17.48 0.04 -8.49
N GLY A 31 -17.55 1.22 -9.12
CA GLY A 31 -18.62 2.19 -8.90
C GLY A 31 -18.66 2.71 -7.46
N ILE A 32 -17.50 2.75 -6.77
CA ILE A 32 -17.40 3.18 -5.38
C ILE A 32 -17.13 4.68 -5.35
N GLU A 33 -18.08 5.43 -4.81
CA GLU A 33 -17.87 6.84 -4.47
C GLU A 33 -17.23 6.94 -3.08
N MET A 34 -15.99 7.43 -3.01
CA MET A 34 -15.22 7.51 -1.77
C MET A 34 -15.54 8.80 -1.01
N PRO A 35 -15.97 8.73 0.26
CA PRO A 35 -16.13 9.91 1.10
C PRO A 35 -14.78 10.65 1.28
N PRO A 36 -14.75 11.99 1.17
CA PRO A 36 -13.51 12.75 1.17
C PRO A 36 -12.76 12.73 2.51
N ASP A 37 -13.48 12.51 3.61
CA ASP A 37 -12.94 12.32 4.96
C ASP A 37 -12.20 10.98 5.12
N LEU A 38 -12.63 9.95 4.39
CA LEU A 38 -12.02 8.62 4.42
C LEU A 38 -10.89 8.46 3.39
N ALA A 39 -10.96 9.19 2.28
CA ALA A 39 -10.05 9.03 1.15
C ALA A 39 -8.55 9.03 1.52
N PRO A 40 -8.03 9.94 2.38
CA PRO A 40 -6.60 9.94 2.72
C PRO A 40 -6.16 8.67 3.46
N GLY A 41 -6.99 8.18 4.39
CA GLY A 41 -6.68 6.99 5.19
C GLY A 41 -6.75 5.71 4.37
N VAL A 42 -7.76 5.58 3.52
CA VAL A 42 -7.92 4.41 2.64
C VAL A 42 -6.79 4.36 1.61
N LEU A 43 -6.41 5.50 1.02
CA LEU A 43 -5.29 5.58 0.08
C LEU A 43 -3.96 5.19 0.75
N ALA A 44 -3.72 5.65 1.98
CA ALA A 44 -2.53 5.26 2.74
C ALA A 44 -2.48 3.74 3.01
N GLY A 45 -3.62 3.14 3.34
CA GLY A 45 -3.75 1.70 3.49
C GLY A 45 -3.48 0.95 2.18
N TYR A 46 -4.03 1.43 1.07
CA TYR A 46 -3.81 0.86 -0.26
C TYR A 46 -2.32 0.87 -0.64
N ARG A 47 -1.64 2.02 -0.48
CA ARG A 47 -0.20 2.16 -0.75
C ARG A 47 0.63 1.17 0.07
N SER A 48 0.31 1.01 1.35
CA SER A 48 0.99 0.07 2.24
C SER A 48 0.82 -1.39 1.76
N LEU A 49 -0.41 -1.77 1.40
CA LEU A 49 -0.71 -3.11 0.90
C LEU A 49 -0.04 -3.38 -0.47
N ARG A 50 0.02 -2.37 -1.34
CA ARG A 50 0.71 -2.47 -2.64
C ARG A 50 2.20 -2.73 -2.45
N ALA A 51 2.85 -1.96 -1.57
CA ALA A 51 4.26 -2.15 -1.24
C ALA A 51 4.52 -3.56 -0.69
N MET A 52 3.67 -4.05 0.23
CA MET A 52 3.77 -5.43 0.74
C MET A 52 3.59 -6.47 -0.37
N THR A 53 2.66 -6.24 -1.29
CA THR A 53 2.43 -7.15 -2.43
C THR A 53 3.65 -7.20 -3.35
N ASP A 54 4.29 -6.06 -3.61
CA ASP A 54 5.50 -6.01 -4.43
C ASP A 54 6.67 -6.72 -3.73
N LEU A 55 6.81 -6.56 -2.42
CA LEU A 55 7.78 -7.33 -1.63
C LEU A 55 7.53 -8.84 -1.77
N LEU A 56 6.28 -9.30 -1.59
CA LEU A 56 5.92 -10.71 -1.72
C LEU A 56 6.16 -11.26 -3.13
N ARG A 57 5.97 -10.46 -4.17
CA ARG A 57 6.26 -10.84 -5.56
C ARG A 57 7.75 -10.93 -5.87
N THR A 58 8.58 -10.19 -5.14
CA THR A 58 10.04 -10.19 -5.30
C THR A 58 10.67 -11.38 -4.60
N VAL A 59 10.01 -11.95 -3.59
CA VAL A 59 10.40 -13.25 -3.04
C VAL A 59 10.04 -14.31 -4.08
N GLU A 60 11.00 -14.68 -4.93
CA GLU A 60 10.94 -15.96 -5.62
C GLU A 60 10.70 -17.02 -4.56
N ILE A 61 9.60 -17.75 -4.68
CA ILE A 61 9.38 -18.94 -3.86
C ILE A 61 10.46 -19.92 -4.31
N THR A 62 11.60 -19.89 -3.64
CA THR A 62 12.60 -20.94 -3.73
C THR A 62 11.92 -22.17 -3.14
N ASP A 63 11.34 -23.00 -4.02
CA ASP A 63 10.88 -24.34 -3.68
C ASP A 63 12.02 -25.04 -2.92
N VAL A 64 11.75 -25.38 -1.65
CA VAL A 64 12.62 -26.23 -0.82
C VAL A 64 12.21 -27.68 -1.01
#